data_AF-A0A7J2UW54-F1
#
_entry.id   AF-A0A7J2UW54-F1
#
_cell.length_a   1.000
_cell.length_b   1.000
_cell.length_c   1.000
_cell.angle_alpha   90.00
_cell.angle_beta   90.00
_cell.angle_gamma   90.00
#
_symmetry.space_group_name_H-M   'P 1'
#
loop_
_entity.id
_entity.type
_entity.pdbx_description
1 polymer ?
#
loop_
_entity_poly.entity_id
_entity_poly.type
_entity_poly.pdbx_seq_one_letter_code
_entity_poly.pdbx_strand_id
1 'polypeptide(L)'
;MVHALESWDCYENDVDSNGLYDDPGLTIFHAWYDALFEHILLDELSMLVKEYSHSLLLHILQDDSSKLQLRYQNYLNDTLETVIIDSLYQALDALQDQYHTAEVSAWLTPVKIQGFKRLGSLEPPSMPYMNRGTYNLIVELPLWIHNSTNELIAESVLPPGQSG
;
A
#
# COMPACT_ATOMS: atom_id res chain seq x y z
N MET A 1 -17.95 9.37 3.79
CA MET A 1 -17.45 8.25 2.97
C MET A 1 -16.33 8.73 2.06
N VAL A 2 -16.58 9.52 0.99
CA VAL A 2 -15.50 10.13 0.18
C VAL A 2 -14.54 10.97 1.02
N HIS A 3 -15.07 11.71 2.00
CA HIS A 3 -14.27 12.46 2.97
C HIS A 3 -13.21 11.61 3.70
N ALA A 4 -13.44 10.31 3.93
CA ALA A 4 -12.43 9.45 4.57
C ALA A 4 -11.22 9.23 3.66
N LEU A 5 -11.45 9.04 2.36
CA LEU A 5 -10.38 8.97 1.36
C LEU A 5 -9.69 10.32 1.16
N GLU A 6 -10.44 11.43 1.25
CA GLU A 6 -9.88 12.79 1.12
C GLU A 6 -9.07 13.24 2.35
N SER A 7 -9.42 12.76 3.55
CA SER A 7 -8.70 13.09 4.78
C SER A 7 -7.46 12.24 4.99
N TRP A 8 -7.42 11.05 4.38
CA TRP A 8 -6.31 10.13 4.50
C TRP A 8 -5.05 10.70 3.84
N ASP A 9 -3.94 10.65 4.57
CA ASP A 9 -2.64 11.16 4.13
C ASP A 9 -1.85 10.17 3.24
N CYS A 10 -2.49 9.07 2.84
CA CYS A 10 -1.89 7.95 2.10
C CYS A 10 -0.82 7.15 2.86
N TYR A 11 -0.73 7.29 4.19
CA TYR A 11 0.19 6.49 5.03
C TYR A 11 -0.54 5.42 5.85
N GLU A 12 0.15 4.31 6.10
CA GLU A 12 -0.29 3.22 6.97
C GLU A 12 0.22 3.50 8.41
N ASN A 13 -0.42 4.42 9.14
CA ASN A 13 -0.02 4.86 10.49
C ASN A 13 -0.74 4.09 11.60
N ASP A 14 -0.02 3.75 12.67
CA ASP A 14 -0.54 3.21 13.94
C ASP A 14 0.11 4.02 15.09
N VAL A 15 -0.34 5.26 15.26
CA VAL A 15 0.29 6.24 16.17
C VAL A 15 0.04 5.87 17.62
N ASP A 16 -1.13 5.33 17.93
CA ASP A 16 -1.49 4.92 19.29
C ASP A 16 -1.02 3.50 19.66
N SER A 17 -0.44 2.76 18.69
CA SER A 17 0.09 1.41 18.84
C SER A 17 -0.97 0.39 19.28
N ASN A 18 -2.22 0.56 18.84
CA ASN A 18 -3.32 -0.34 19.17
C ASN A 18 -3.38 -1.58 18.25
N GLY A 19 -2.51 -1.66 17.24
CA GLY A 19 -2.43 -2.79 16.29
C GLY A 19 -3.42 -2.70 15.12
N LEU A 20 -4.08 -1.55 14.95
CA LEU A 20 -4.89 -1.18 13.80
C LEU A 20 -4.30 0.08 13.16
N TYR A 21 -4.41 0.22 11.84
CA TYR A 21 -4.09 1.48 11.20
C TYR A 21 -5.17 2.52 11.51
N ASP A 22 -4.74 3.77 11.72
CA ASP A 22 -5.58 4.85 12.26
C ASP A 22 -6.65 5.36 11.29
N ASP A 23 -6.44 5.21 9.98
CA ASP A 23 -7.28 5.84 8.95
C ASP A 23 -8.15 4.83 8.18
N PRO A 24 -9.50 4.98 8.21
CA PRO A 24 -10.40 4.11 7.45
C PRO A 24 -10.31 4.31 5.93
N GLY A 25 -9.76 5.42 5.45
CA GLY A 25 -9.48 5.67 4.04
C GLY A 25 -8.57 4.61 3.44
N LEU A 26 -7.57 4.12 4.19
CA LEU A 26 -6.73 2.98 3.79
C LEU A 26 -7.57 1.73 3.51
N THR A 27 -8.45 1.37 4.44
CA THR A 27 -9.32 0.19 4.35
C THR A 27 -10.27 0.30 3.14
N ILE A 28 -10.89 1.47 2.96
CA ILE A 28 -11.77 1.74 1.82
C ILE A 28 -10.99 1.67 0.50
N PHE A 29 -9.80 2.26 0.43
CA PHE A 29 -8.99 2.25 -0.78
C PHE A 29 -8.60 0.83 -1.20
N HIS A 30 -8.18 -0.01 -0.25
CA HIS A 30 -7.87 -1.41 -0.53
C HIS A 30 -9.09 -2.19 -1.04
N ALA A 31 -10.23 -2.08 -0.35
CA ALA A 31 -11.45 -2.76 -0.78
C ALA A 31 -11.92 -2.29 -2.17
N TRP A 32 -11.86 -0.99 -2.42
CA TRP A 32 -12.21 -0.41 -3.72
C TRP A 32 -11.25 -0.86 -4.83
N TYR A 33 -9.95 -0.85 -4.56
CA TYR A 33 -8.95 -1.33 -5.52
C TYR A 33 -9.18 -2.80 -5.88
N ASP A 34 -9.56 -3.61 -4.89
CA ASP A 34 -9.87 -5.02 -5.05
C ASP A 34 -11.11 -5.22 -5.93
N ALA A 35 -12.20 -4.53 -5.63
CA ALA A 35 -13.43 -4.56 -6.44
C ALA A 35 -13.19 -4.06 -7.87
N LEU A 36 -12.39 -3.00 -8.03
CA LEU A 36 -12.05 -2.44 -9.34
C LEU A 36 -11.23 -3.42 -10.18
N PHE A 37 -10.25 -4.09 -9.56
CA PHE A 37 -9.50 -5.15 -10.23
C PHE A 37 -10.43 -6.29 -10.65
N GLU A 38 -11.35 -6.70 -9.77
CA GLU A 38 -12.28 -7.78 -10.06
C GLU A 38 -13.19 -7.45 -11.25
N HIS A 39 -13.76 -6.24 -11.26
CA HIS A 39 -14.63 -5.78 -12.33
C HIS A 39 -13.90 -5.69 -13.68
N ILE A 40 -12.66 -5.19 -13.68
CA ILE A 40 -11.94 -4.87 -14.93
C ILE A 40 -11.16 -6.08 -15.46
N LEU A 41 -10.49 -6.83 -14.58
CA LEU A 41 -9.44 -7.77 -15.00
C LEU A 41 -9.69 -9.23 -14.61
N LEU A 42 -10.66 -9.57 -13.74
CA LEU A 42 -10.77 -10.93 -13.20
C LEU A 42 -11.03 -12.00 -14.27
N ASP A 43 -11.92 -11.70 -15.21
CA ASP A 43 -12.33 -12.65 -16.26
C ASP A 43 -11.16 -12.97 -17.22
N GLU A 44 -10.25 -12.02 -17.40
CA GLU A 44 -9.07 -12.15 -18.28
C GLU A 44 -7.83 -12.63 -17.51
N LEU A 45 -7.71 -12.23 -16.24
CA LEU A 45 -6.56 -12.43 -15.39
C LEU A 45 -7.01 -12.93 -14.02
N SER A 46 -6.57 -14.14 -13.66
CA SER A 46 -6.84 -14.69 -12.33
C SER A 46 -6.31 -13.78 -11.21
N MET A 47 -6.90 -13.86 -10.02
CA MET A 47 -6.39 -13.18 -8.81
C MET A 47 -4.91 -13.44 -8.50
N LEU A 48 -4.33 -14.55 -9.00
CA LEU A 48 -2.92 -14.90 -8.78
C LEU A 48 -1.93 -13.92 -9.41
N VAL A 49 -2.34 -13.10 -10.38
CA VAL A 49 -1.44 -12.15 -11.06
C VAL A 49 -1.67 -10.69 -10.68
N LYS A 50 -2.61 -10.42 -9.76
CA LYS A 50 -3.04 -9.06 -9.37
C LYS A 50 -1.88 -8.14 -9.01
N GLU A 51 -0.91 -8.64 -8.24
CA GLU A 51 0.29 -7.90 -7.81
C GLU A 51 1.17 -7.41 -8.98
N TYR A 52 1.01 -8.00 -10.16
CA TYR A 52 1.76 -7.64 -11.38
C TYR A 52 0.94 -6.80 -12.35
N SER A 53 -0.34 -6.56 -12.04
CA SER A 53 -1.30 -5.93 -12.96
C SER A 53 -1.59 -4.47 -12.64
N HIS A 54 -0.98 -3.90 -11.59
CA HIS A 54 -1.21 -2.52 -11.17
C HIS A 54 -1.00 -1.50 -12.30
N SER A 55 0.10 -1.63 -13.05
CA SER A 55 0.40 -0.74 -14.18
C SER A 55 -0.55 -0.91 -15.36
N LEU A 56 -1.06 -2.13 -15.58
CA LEU A 56 -2.07 -2.40 -16.61
C LEU A 56 -3.39 -1.75 -16.23
N LEU A 57 -3.83 -1.91 -14.98
CA LEU A 57 -5.04 -1.26 -14.49
C LEU A 57 -4.93 0.26 -14.62
N LEU A 58 -3.83 0.87 -14.18
CA LEU A 58 -3.59 2.30 -14.35
C LEU A 58 -3.61 2.72 -15.83
N HIS A 59 -3.03 1.90 -16.72
CA HIS A 59 -3.06 2.17 -18.15
C HIS A 59 -4.50 2.17 -18.71
N ILE A 60 -5.35 1.24 -18.27
CA ILE A 60 -6.77 1.18 -18.63
C ILE A 60 -7.52 2.41 -18.10
N LEU A 61 -7.31 2.79 -16.83
CA LEU A 61 -7.98 3.94 -16.22
C LEU A 61 -7.56 5.28 -16.87
N GLN A 62 -6.36 5.34 -17.45
CA GLN A 62 -5.89 6.54 -18.17
C GLN A 62 -6.53 6.71 -19.55
N ASP A 63 -7.01 5.62 -20.14
CA ASP A 63 -7.63 5.62 -21.46
C ASP A 63 -6.83 6.44 -22.50
N ASP A 64 -7.45 7.38 -23.20
CA ASP A 64 -6.84 8.26 -24.20
C ASP A 64 -5.69 9.16 -23.68
N SER A 65 -5.59 9.36 -22.36
CA SER A 65 -4.48 10.12 -21.76
C SER A 65 -3.20 9.31 -21.66
N SER A 66 -3.26 7.99 -21.84
CA SER A 66 -2.08 7.15 -21.76
C SER A 66 -1.21 7.30 -23.00
N LYS A 67 0.12 7.30 -22.79
CA LYS A 67 1.10 7.35 -23.89
C LYS A 67 1.21 6.03 -24.65
N LEU A 68 0.72 4.95 -24.05
CA LEU A 68 0.64 3.64 -24.67
C LEU A 68 -0.77 3.48 -25.24
N GLN A 69 -0.90 2.86 -26.41
CA GLN A 69 -2.22 2.56 -26.97
C GLN A 69 -2.65 1.18 -26.50
N LEU A 70 -3.85 1.10 -25.92
CA LEU A 70 -4.49 -0.19 -25.72
C LEU A 70 -4.79 -0.81 -27.08
N ARG A 71 -4.34 -2.05 -27.28
CA ARG A 71 -4.63 -2.80 -28.51
C ARG A 71 -6.10 -3.21 -28.60
N TYR A 72 -6.74 -3.39 -27.44
CA TYR A 72 -8.16 -3.69 -27.34
C TYR A 72 -8.92 -2.39 -27.05
N GLN A 73 -9.63 -1.90 -28.07
CA GLN A 73 -10.53 -0.75 -27.93
C GLN A 73 -11.82 -1.18 -27.24
N ASN A 74 -12.42 -0.28 -26.46
CA ASN A 74 -13.64 -0.54 -25.68
C ASN A 74 -13.50 -1.79 -24.78
N TYR A 75 -12.36 -1.89 -24.09
CA TYR A 75 -12.09 -3.01 -23.19
C TYR A 75 -13.17 -3.16 -22.10
N LEU A 76 -13.71 -2.03 -21.65
CA LEU A 76 -14.84 -1.99 -20.74
C LEU A 76 -16.15 -2.10 -21.53
N ASN A 77 -17.06 -2.96 -21.07
CA ASN A 77 -18.42 -3.04 -21.60
C ASN A 77 -19.30 -1.84 -21.17
N ASP A 78 -18.82 -1.06 -20.20
CA ASP A 78 -19.43 0.14 -19.63
C ASP A 78 -18.48 1.35 -19.68
N THR A 79 -18.94 2.53 -19.25
CA THR A 79 -18.06 3.69 -19.12
C THR A 79 -17.10 3.51 -17.94
N LEU A 80 -15.92 4.12 -18.06
CA LEU A 80 -14.93 4.13 -16.97
C LEU A 80 -15.50 4.69 -15.66
N GLU A 81 -16.32 5.74 -15.76
CA GLU A 81 -16.97 6.36 -14.61
C GLU A 81 -17.93 5.39 -13.89
N THR A 82 -18.78 4.69 -14.64
CA THR A 82 -19.69 3.67 -14.09
C THR A 82 -18.91 2.58 -13.37
N VAL A 83 -17.86 2.03 -14.00
CA VAL A 83 -17.04 0.96 -13.40
C VAL A 83 -16.36 1.42 -12.11
N ILE A 84 -15.84 2.65 -12.07
CA ILE A 84 -15.20 3.22 -10.87
C ILE A 84 -16.22 3.37 -9.73
N ILE A 85 -17.41 3.91 -10.03
CA ILE A 85 -18.46 4.17 -9.05
C ILE A 85 -19.06 2.87 -8.53
N ASP A 86 -19.37 1.92 -9.41
CA ASP A 86 -19.96 0.63 -9.04
C ASP A 86 -18.99 -0.19 -8.18
N SER A 87 -17.70 -0.18 -8.52
CA SER A 87 -16.66 -0.82 -7.71
C SER A 87 -16.55 -0.18 -6.32
N LEU A 88 -16.78 1.13 -6.19
CA LEU A 88 -16.81 1.82 -4.90
C LEU A 88 -18.03 1.41 -4.07
N TYR A 89 -19.21 1.36 -4.68
CA TYR A 89 -20.40 0.87 -3.97
C TYR A 89 -20.24 -0.58 -3.51
N GLN A 90 -19.72 -1.46 -4.37
CA GLN A 90 -19.42 -2.84 -4.01
C GLN A 90 -18.45 -2.92 -2.82
N ALA A 91 -17.39 -2.12 -2.82
CA ALA A 91 -16.42 -2.10 -1.72
C ALA A 91 -17.03 -1.60 -0.41
N LEU A 92 -17.87 -0.57 -0.45
CA LEU A 92 -18.53 -0.03 0.73
C LEU A 92 -19.53 -1.04 1.33
N ASP A 93 -20.31 -1.72 0.48
CA ASP A 93 -21.24 -2.76 0.92
C ASP A 93 -20.48 -3.93 1.57
N ALA A 94 -19.38 -4.38 0.94
CA ALA A 94 -18.53 -5.45 1.48
C ALA A 94 -17.91 -5.08 2.84
N LEU A 95 -17.46 -3.83 3.02
CA LEU A 95 -16.90 -3.35 4.28
C LEU A 95 -17.97 -3.24 5.37
N GLN A 96 -19.16 -2.74 5.04
CA GLN A 96 -20.27 -2.67 5.99
C GLN A 96 -20.64 -4.08 6.49
N ASP A 97 -20.68 -5.06 5.59
CA ASP A 97 -20.95 -6.46 5.93
C ASP A 97 -19.82 -7.07 6.77
N GLN A 98 -18.57 -6.80 6.43
CA GLN A 98 -17.39 -7.32 7.13
C GLN A 98 -17.27 -6.79 8.57
N TYR A 99 -17.49 -5.50 8.77
CA TYR A 99 -17.37 -4.85 10.09
C TYR A 99 -18.70 -4.81 10.86
N HIS A 100 -19.79 -5.29 10.25
CA HIS A 100 -21.14 -5.31 10.82
C HIS A 100 -21.64 -3.94 11.31
N THR A 101 -21.21 -2.87 10.64
CA THR A 101 -21.55 -1.49 11.02
C THR A 101 -21.43 -0.55 9.83
N ALA A 102 -22.31 0.45 9.77
CA ALA A 102 -22.24 1.56 8.82
C ALA A 102 -21.28 2.68 9.27
N GLU A 103 -20.75 2.60 10.49
CA GLU A 103 -19.82 3.58 11.05
C GLU A 103 -18.43 3.43 10.43
N VAL A 104 -18.13 4.28 9.45
CA VAL A 104 -16.88 4.26 8.67
C VAL A 104 -15.62 4.31 9.54
N SER A 105 -15.65 5.06 10.65
CA SER A 105 -14.51 5.17 11.57
C SER A 105 -14.14 3.86 12.27
N ALA A 106 -15.01 2.85 12.25
CA ALA A 106 -14.73 1.54 12.79
C ALA A 106 -14.04 0.59 11.79
N TRP A 107 -13.96 0.96 10.51
CA TRP A 107 -13.41 0.11 9.45
C TRP A 107 -11.88 0.20 9.40
N LEU A 108 -11.21 -0.29 10.44
CA LEU A 108 -9.76 -0.17 10.59
C LEU A 108 -9.04 -1.48 10.25
N THR A 109 -8.08 -1.38 9.33
CA THR A 109 -7.27 -2.51 8.88
C THR A 109 -6.24 -2.89 9.95
N PRO A 110 -6.09 -4.17 10.31
CA PRO A 110 -5.01 -4.61 11.21
C PRO A 110 -3.62 -4.29 10.68
N VAL A 111 -2.72 -3.90 11.58
CA VAL A 111 -1.32 -3.61 11.23
C VAL A 111 -0.67 -4.86 10.66
N LYS A 112 -0.04 -4.72 9.49
CA LYS A 112 0.74 -5.80 8.87
C LYS A 112 1.98 -6.05 9.71
N ILE A 113 2.24 -7.30 10.09
CA ILE A 113 3.42 -7.69 10.86
C ILE A 113 4.38 -8.49 9.98
N GLN A 114 5.65 -8.10 9.99
CA GLN A 114 6.76 -8.75 9.32
C GLN A 114 7.65 -9.45 10.35
N GLY A 115 7.89 -10.75 10.16
CA GLY A 115 8.90 -11.50 10.91
C GLY A 115 10.23 -11.60 10.16
N PHE A 116 11.32 -11.76 10.90
CA PHE A 116 12.60 -12.20 10.33
C PHE A 116 12.54 -13.71 10.08
N LYS A 117 13.10 -14.20 8.97
CA LYS A 117 13.12 -15.66 8.71
C LYS A 117 14.05 -16.35 9.72
N ARG A 118 13.57 -17.45 10.30
CA ARG A 118 14.36 -18.27 11.23
C ARG A 118 15.51 -18.95 10.49
N LEU A 119 16.75 -18.62 10.86
CA LEU A 119 17.96 -19.31 10.40
C LEU A 119 18.61 -20.17 11.51
N GLY A 120 18.21 -20.00 12.77
CA GLY A 120 18.77 -20.68 13.95
C GLY A 120 17.71 -21.26 14.89
N SER A 121 18.10 -21.64 16.11
CA SER A 121 17.21 -22.31 17.07
C SER A 121 16.26 -21.38 17.84
N LEU A 122 16.52 -20.07 17.87
CA LEU A 122 15.68 -19.08 18.55
C LEU A 122 14.52 -18.60 17.65
N GLU A 123 13.42 -18.22 18.27
CA GLU A 123 12.33 -17.54 17.57
C GLU A 123 12.79 -16.12 17.16
N PRO A 124 12.68 -15.76 15.88
CA PRO A 124 13.04 -14.43 15.42
C PRO A 124 12.06 -13.38 15.94
N PRO A 125 12.50 -12.14 16.18
CA PRO A 125 11.58 -11.05 16.49
C PRO A 125 10.66 -10.75 15.31
N SER A 126 9.58 -10.01 15.59
CA SER A 126 8.67 -9.46 14.58
C SER A 126 8.53 -7.96 14.79
N MET A 127 8.07 -7.27 13.76
CA MET A 127 7.90 -5.82 13.74
C MET A 127 6.78 -5.44 12.79
N PRO A 128 6.17 -4.24 12.94
CA PRO A 128 5.31 -3.69 11.91
C PRO A 128 6.00 -3.70 10.54
N TYR A 129 5.25 -4.07 9.52
CA TYR A 129 5.73 -4.04 8.14
C TYR A 129 6.06 -2.60 7.76
N MET A 130 7.21 -2.44 7.13
CA MET A 130 7.61 -1.18 6.52
C MET A 130 8.20 -1.52 5.16
N ASN A 131 7.70 -0.87 4.10
CA ASN A 131 8.32 -0.94 2.79
C ASN A 131 9.60 -0.10 2.77
N ARG A 132 10.65 -0.62 3.43
CA ARG A 132 11.95 0.02 3.63
C ARG A 132 13.08 -0.98 3.39
N GLY A 133 14.30 -0.47 3.29
CA GLY A 133 15.49 -1.32 3.20
C GLY A 133 15.60 -2.28 4.40
N THR A 134 16.06 -3.51 4.15
CA THR A 134 16.34 -4.52 5.20
C THR A 134 17.33 -3.99 6.24
N TYR A 135 18.30 -3.20 5.79
CA TYR A 135 19.11 -2.30 6.61
C TYR A 135 19.07 -0.92 5.97
N ASN A 136 19.37 0.11 6.75
CA ASN A 136 19.53 1.47 6.23
C ASN A 136 20.85 2.05 6.75
N LEU A 137 21.53 2.82 5.90
CA LEU A 137 22.75 3.56 6.20
C LEU A 137 22.57 4.97 5.66
N ILE A 138 22.80 5.97 6.51
CA ILE A 138 22.83 7.38 6.13
C ILE A 138 24.26 7.86 6.37
N VAL A 139 24.85 8.50 5.36
CA VAL A 139 26.18 9.10 5.45
C VAL A 139 26.06 10.57 5.07
N GLU A 140 26.46 11.45 5.98
CA GLU A 140 26.60 12.87 5.72
C GLU A 140 28.06 13.19 5.40
N LEU A 141 28.27 13.62 4.16
CA LEU A 141 29.59 14.06 3.70
C LEU A 141 29.72 15.57 3.92
N PRO A 142 30.70 16.02 4.73
CA PRO A 142 30.89 17.45 4.93
C PRO A 142 31.42 18.10 3.65
N LEU A 143 31.18 19.41 3.51
CA LEU A 143 31.85 20.20 2.49
C LEU A 143 33.37 20.17 2.74
N TRP A 144 34.10 19.60 1.78
CA TRP A 144 35.56 19.51 1.82
C TRP A 144 36.19 20.86 1.50
N ILE A 145 36.21 21.75 2.49
CA ILE A 145 36.91 23.02 2.44
C ILE A 145 38.33 22.79 2.98
N HIS A 146 39.35 23.28 2.26
CA HIS A 146 40.74 23.20 2.73
C HIS A 146 40.86 23.79 4.14
N ASN A 147 41.43 23.01 5.07
CA ASN A 147 41.53 23.31 6.53
C ASN A 147 40.23 23.21 7.33
N SER A 148 39.14 22.68 6.78
CA SER A 148 37.97 22.30 7.56
C SER A 148 38.25 21.05 8.41
N THR A 149 37.74 21.05 9.65
CA THR A 149 37.76 19.90 10.57
C THR A 149 36.40 19.19 10.60
N ASN A 150 35.51 19.46 9.66
CA ASN A 150 34.20 18.83 9.64
C ASN A 150 34.35 17.32 9.49
N GLU A 151 33.72 16.57 10.39
CA GLU A 151 33.78 15.12 10.40
C GLU A 151 32.72 14.50 9.49
N LEU A 152 33.02 13.31 8.99
CA LEU A 152 32.02 12.46 8.34
C LEU A 152 31.12 11.84 9.42
N ILE A 153 29.80 11.96 9.24
CA ILE A 153 28.82 11.33 10.11
C ILE A 153 28.19 10.17 9.36
N ALA A 154 28.10 9.01 10.00
CA ALA A 154 27.45 7.83 9.42
C ALA A 154 26.63 7.11 10.49
N GLU A 155 25.39 6.79 10.16
CA GLU A 155 24.48 6.05 11.03
C GLU A 155 23.87 4.87 10.28
N SER A 156 23.81 3.71 10.94
CA SER A 156 23.19 2.52 10.36
C SER A 156 22.33 1.77 11.37
N VAL A 157 21.34 1.03 10.86
CA VAL A 157 20.53 0.10 11.66
C VAL A 157 20.56 -1.26 10.99
N LEU A 158 21.06 -2.26 11.71
CA LEU A 158 21.22 -3.65 11.29
C LEU A 158 20.35 -4.57 12.17
N PRO A 159 19.06 -4.74 11.85
CA PRO A 159 18.19 -5.62 12.62
C PRO A 159 18.38 -7.10 12.22
N PRO A 160 18.12 -8.06 13.13
CA PRO A 160 17.71 -7.87 14.51
C PRO A 160 18.87 -7.49 15.46
N GLY A 161 20.11 -7.64 15.01
CA GLY A 161 21.31 -7.29 15.76
C GLY A 161 22.59 -7.80 15.10
N GLN A 162 23.73 -7.49 15.71
CA GLN A 162 25.06 -7.81 15.18
C GLN A 162 25.45 -9.30 15.37
N SER A 163 24.82 -10.01 16.29
CA SER A 163 25.14 -11.40 16.65
C SER A 163 23.88 -12.25 16.67
N GLY A 164 23.99 -13.51 16.26
CA GLY A 164 22.88 -14.47 16.15
C GLY A 164 23.06 -15.69 17.05
#